data_AF-A0A7S2N7F3-F1
#
_entry.id   AF-A0A7S2N7F3-F1
#
_cell.length_a   1.000
_cell.length_b   1.000
_cell.length_c   1.000
_cell.angle_alpha   90.00
_cell.angle_beta   90.00
_cell.angle_gamma   90.00
#
_symmetry.space_group_name_H-M   'P 1'
#
loop_
_entity.id
_entity.type
_entity.pdbx_description
1 polymer ?
#
loop_
_entity_poly.entity_id
_entity_poly.type
_entity_poly.pdbx_seq_one_letter_code
_entity_poly.pdbx_strand_id
1 'polypeptide(L)'
;MVNGLSIGPTGTGRPTASLGVKFILLYHAVENVVFLCLSLGDLFIFHNPSLRLTSKYSSRFAVAGYAFLGLPLICVALWAVVARKEGPFRCYFYYMAVSVVVNAAYTTDALVHFLPCAADKLPVSALHANPNIFQCGHPRGLTLVSLIFVVGFQLSMMYPVYTFAEDLKWDAEGPEQREMEGKSRLPTRRLAVAAQWALLRDGPLNHIHGRMPGEYGSMYETATAMGAAQSITSGKGKQIPYLPATRLV
;
A
#
# COMPACT_ATOMS: atom_id res chain seq x y z
N MET A 1 9.69 -36.67 22.99
CA MET A 1 8.94 -35.94 21.94
C MET A 1 9.60 -34.60 21.76
N VAL A 2 10.60 -34.53 20.88
CA VAL A 2 11.34 -33.31 20.58
C VAL A 2 10.83 -32.87 19.22
N ASN A 3 10.08 -31.78 19.19
CA ASN A 3 9.67 -31.14 17.95
C ASN A 3 10.94 -30.70 17.23
N GLY A 4 11.34 -31.46 16.21
CA GLY A 4 12.42 -31.11 15.32
C GLY A 4 12.04 -29.84 14.58
N LEU A 5 12.52 -28.70 15.10
CA LEU A 5 12.44 -27.41 14.46
C LEU A 5 13.39 -27.45 13.26
N SER A 6 12.91 -28.02 12.16
CA SER A 6 13.61 -28.02 10.88
C SER A 6 13.63 -26.59 10.37
N ILE A 7 14.68 -25.85 10.71
CA ILE A 7 15.02 -24.56 10.12
C ILE A 7 15.44 -24.86 8.68
N GLY A 8 14.45 -24.94 7.78
CA GLY A 8 14.67 -25.10 6.35
C GLY A 8 15.52 -23.95 5.82
N PRO A 9 16.29 -24.18 4.75
CA PRO A 9 17.19 -23.18 4.17
C PRO A 9 16.41 -21.92 3.85
N THR A 10 16.74 -20.84 4.56
CA THR A 10 16.18 -19.52 4.36
C THR A 10 16.55 -19.07 2.95
N GLY A 11 15.62 -19.29 2.01
CA GLY A 11 15.74 -18.82 0.64
C GLY A 11 16.04 -17.33 0.64
N THR A 12 17.18 -16.96 0.07
CA THR A 12 17.77 -15.62 0.01
C THR A 12 16.98 -14.62 -0.87
N GLY A 13 15.70 -14.89 -1.13
CA GLY A 13 14.86 -14.12 -2.04
C GLY A 13 13.87 -13.22 -1.31
N ARG A 14 14.19 -11.92 -1.24
CA ARG A 14 13.32 -10.76 -0.89
C ARG A 14 13.18 -10.40 0.61
N PRO A 15 14.28 -9.99 1.26
CA PRO A 15 14.21 -9.33 2.58
C PRO A 15 13.47 -7.98 2.56
N THR A 16 13.30 -7.34 1.39
CA THR A 16 12.78 -5.98 1.26
C THR A 16 11.26 -5.87 1.50
N ALA A 17 10.46 -6.81 1.00
CA ALA A 17 9.01 -6.77 1.15
C ALA A 17 8.56 -6.91 2.62
N SER A 18 9.25 -7.77 3.39
CA SER A 18 8.96 -7.94 4.81
C SER A 18 9.28 -6.70 5.65
N LEU A 19 10.32 -5.94 5.27
CA LEU A 19 10.72 -4.75 6.00
C LEU A 19 9.67 -3.63 5.87
N GLY A 20 9.16 -3.38 4.66
CA GLY A 20 8.14 -2.37 4.41
C GLY A 20 6.86 -2.63 5.21
N VAL A 21 6.38 -3.88 5.20
CA VAL A 21 5.20 -4.28 5.97
C VAL A 21 5.41 -4.07 7.47
N LYS A 22 6.57 -4.44 8.02
CA LYS A 22 6.88 -4.19 9.44
C LYS A 22 6.83 -2.71 9.81
N PHE A 23 7.32 -1.82 8.93
CA PHE A 23 7.22 -0.37 9.16
C PHE A 23 5.77 0.11 9.14
N ILE A 24 4.93 -0.39 8.22
CA ILE A 24 3.50 -0.07 8.18
C ILE A 24 2.80 -0.52 9.47
N LEU A 25 3.08 -1.74 9.95
CA LEU A 25 2.52 -2.24 11.20
C LEU A 25 2.97 -1.41 12.41
N LEU A 26 4.25 -1.01 12.46
CA LEU A 26 4.78 -0.14 13.52
C LEU A 26 4.12 1.24 13.48
N TYR A 27 3.96 1.83 12.29
CA TYR A 27 3.27 3.10 12.10
C TYR A 27 1.83 3.02 12.63
N HIS A 28 1.07 1.98 12.24
CA HIS A 28 -0.28 1.76 12.75
C HIS A 28 -0.30 1.53 14.27
N ALA A 29 0.70 0.84 14.83
CA ALA A 29 0.81 0.66 16.28
C ALA A 29 1.00 2.01 17.00
N VAL A 30 1.91 2.84 16.51
CA VAL A 30 2.15 4.19 17.05
C VAL A 30 0.89 5.05 16.92
N GLU A 31 0.20 5.01 15.78
CA GLU A 31 -1.06 5.72 15.57
C GLU A 31 -2.12 5.31 16.60
N ASN A 32 -2.32 4.01 16.82
CA ASN A 32 -3.27 3.50 17.83
C ASN A 32 -2.85 3.90 19.26
N VAL A 33 -1.56 3.86 19.59
CA VAL A 33 -1.06 4.32 20.90
C VAL A 33 -1.30 5.83 21.09
N VAL A 34 -1.04 6.65 20.07
CA VAL A 34 -1.29 8.10 20.13
C VAL A 34 -2.77 8.37 20.31
N PHE A 35 -3.65 7.73 19.53
CA PHE A 35 -5.11 7.89 19.70
C PHE A 35 -5.60 7.43 21.06
N LEU A 36 -5.07 6.33 21.58
CA LEU A 36 -5.40 5.84 22.91
C LEU A 36 -4.95 6.87 23.97
N CYS A 37 -3.70 7.33 23.93
CA CYS A 37 -3.18 8.33 24.87
C CYS A 37 -3.96 9.64 24.81
N LEU A 38 -4.30 10.14 23.62
CA LEU A 38 -5.12 11.34 23.46
C LEU A 38 -6.53 11.16 24.03
N SER A 39 -7.16 10.02 23.75
CA SER A 39 -8.51 9.73 24.26
C SER A 39 -8.52 9.55 25.77
N LEU A 40 -7.52 8.87 26.34
CA LEU A 40 -7.37 8.72 27.78
C LEU A 40 -7.03 10.05 28.45
N GLY A 41 -6.18 10.89 27.84
CA GLY A 41 -5.87 12.22 28.34
C GLY A 41 -7.10 13.13 28.39
N ASP A 42 -7.94 13.10 27.36
CA ASP A 42 -9.23 13.83 27.32
C ASP A 42 -10.25 13.28 28.34
N LEU A 43 -10.21 11.99 28.67
CA LEU A 43 -11.08 11.38 29.70
C LEU A 43 -10.60 11.64 31.14
N PHE A 44 -9.29 11.51 31.41
CA PHE A 44 -8.73 11.56 32.76
C PHE A 44 -8.25 12.95 33.19
N ILE A 45 -7.60 13.70 32.28
CA ILE A 45 -6.77 14.85 32.65
C ILE A 45 -7.48 16.19 32.40
N PHE A 46 -8.48 16.25 31.52
CA PHE A 46 -9.01 17.53 31.08
C PHE A 46 -10.53 17.68 31.15
N HIS A 47 -10.99 18.37 32.21
CA HIS A 47 -12.14 19.27 32.11
C HIS A 47 -11.83 20.52 31.25
N ASN A 48 -10.60 20.70 30.73
CA ASN A 48 -10.29 21.87 29.92
C ASN A 48 -10.90 21.76 28.51
N PRO A 49 -11.63 22.79 28.07
CA PRO A 49 -12.30 22.82 26.77
C PRO A 49 -11.34 22.85 25.57
N SER A 50 -10.04 23.10 25.80
CA SER A 50 -9.05 23.36 24.74
C SER A 50 -8.62 22.13 23.93
N LEU A 51 -8.82 20.91 24.45
CA LEU A 51 -8.37 19.66 23.81
C LEU A 51 -9.53 18.73 23.39
N ARG A 52 -10.73 19.27 23.22
CA ARG A 52 -11.91 18.48 22.86
C ARG A 52 -11.82 18.00 21.40
N LEU A 53 -11.34 16.77 21.19
CA LEU A 53 -11.33 16.11 19.87
C LEU A 53 -12.75 15.95 19.28
N THR A 54 -13.75 15.79 20.14
CA THR A 54 -15.14 15.64 19.73
C THR A 54 -16.07 16.16 20.83
N SER A 55 -17.21 16.71 20.46
CA SER A 55 -18.17 17.29 21.40
C SER A 55 -18.95 16.24 22.19
N LYS A 56 -19.09 15.04 21.65
CA LYS A 56 -19.90 13.96 22.24
C LYS A 56 -19.01 13.01 23.05
N TYR A 57 -19.43 12.65 24.26
CA TYR A 57 -18.71 11.66 25.08
C TYR A 57 -18.67 10.28 24.43
N SER A 58 -19.75 9.88 23.74
CA SER A 58 -19.85 8.55 23.11
C SER A 58 -18.79 8.32 22.02
N SER A 59 -18.44 9.34 21.22
CA SER A 59 -17.42 9.20 20.19
C SER A 59 -16.02 9.06 20.78
N ARG A 60 -15.73 9.69 21.93
CA ARG A 60 -14.45 9.55 22.64
C ARG A 60 -14.22 8.11 23.09
N PHE A 61 -15.23 7.52 23.72
CA PHE A 61 -15.16 6.11 24.13
C PHE A 61 -15.06 5.16 22.94
N ALA A 62 -15.76 5.46 21.84
CA ALA A 62 -15.65 4.66 20.62
C ALA A 62 -14.23 4.69 20.03
N VAL A 63 -13.59 5.86 19.96
CA VAL A 63 -12.20 6.00 19.48
C VAL A 63 -11.21 5.31 20.41
N ALA A 64 -11.36 5.47 21.73
CA ALA A 64 -10.52 4.78 22.71
C ALA A 64 -10.64 3.26 22.60
N GLY A 65 -11.87 2.74 22.50
CA GLY A 65 -12.14 1.31 22.33
C GLY A 65 -11.60 0.78 21.01
N TYR A 66 -11.73 1.55 19.93
CA TYR A 66 -11.16 1.21 18.62
C TYR A 66 -9.64 1.11 18.68
N ALA A 67 -8.97 2.12 19.24
CA ALA A 67 -7.52 2.14 19.39
C ALA A 67 -7.00 0.99 20.25
N PHE A 68 -7.72 0.67 21.32
CA PHE A 68 -7.40 -0.46 22.20
C PHE A 68 -7.55 -1.81 21.50
N LEU A 69 -8.61 -2.01 20.72
CA LEU A 69 -8.86 -3.24 19.96
C LEU A 69 -7.88 -3.42 18.78
N GLY A 70 -7.37 -2.32 18.23
CA GLY A 70 -6.35 -2.34 17.17
C GLY A 70 -5.01 -2.94 17.61
N LEU A 71 -4.56 -2.68 18.85
CA LEU A 71 -3.27 -3.15 19.36
C LEU A 71 -3.09 -4.68 19.31
N PRO A 72 -3.98 -5.53 19.86
CA PRO A 72 -3.82 -6.98 19.78
C PRO A 72 -3.89 -7.49 18.33
N LEU A 73 -4.71 -6.88 17.47
CA LEU A 73 -4.75 -7.22 16.04
C LEU A 73 -3.41 -6.95 15.35
N ILE A 74 -2.77 -5.82 15.66
CA ILE A 74 -1.44 -5.48 15.12
C ILE A 74 -0.37 -6.43 15.67
N CYS A 75 -0.43 -6.83 16.95
CA CYS A 75 0.47 -7.83 17.52
C CYS A 75 0.32 -9.19 16.84
N VAL A 76 -0.92 -9.64 16.58
CA VAL A 76 -1.20 -10.88 15.83
C VAL A 76 -0.68 -10.78 14.41
N ALA A 77 -0.83 -9.62 13.76
CA ALA A 77 -0.28 -9.38 12.42
C ALA A 77 1.25 -9.42 12.39
N LEU A 78 1.93 -8.82 13.38
CA LEU A 78 3.38 -8.88 13.53
C LEU A 78 3.84 -10.34 13.71
N TRP A 79 3.15 -11.11 14.55
CA TRP A 79 3.42 -12.54 14.71
C TRP A 79 3.19 -13.30 13.41
N ALA A 80 2.12 -13.00 12.66
CA ALA A 80 1.81 -13.64 11.38
C ALA A 80 2.90 -13.39 10.32
N VAL A 81 3.50 -12.19 10.30
CA VAL A 81 4.64 -11.86 9.44
C VAL A 81 5.86 -12.71 9.78
N VAL A 82 6.15 -12.91 11.07
CA VAL A 82 7.29 -13.74 11.53
C VAL A 82 7.03 -15.22 11.29
N ALA A 83 5.81 -15.69 11.57
CA ALA A 83 5.41 -17.09 11.41
C ALA A 83 5.03 -17.46 9.96
N ARG A 84 5.04 -16.50 9.04
CA ARG A 84 4.62 -16.64 7.63
C ARG A 84 3.24 -17.30 7.51
N LYS A 85 2.26 -16.83 8.30
CA LYS A 85 0.89 -17.35 8.31
C LYS A 85 -0.06 -16.37 7.62
N GLU A 86 -0.67 -16.80 6.52
CA GLU A 86 -1.60 -15.99 5.73
C GLU A 86 -2.88 -15.62 6.50
N GLY A 87 -3.53 -16.60 7.15
CA GLY A 87 -4.86 -16.41 7.76
C GLY A 87 -4.95 -15.22 8.73
N PRO A 88 -4.12 -15.17 9.78
CA PRO A 88 -4.12 -14.04 10.71
C PRO A 88 -3.72 -12.72 10.05
N PHE A 89 -2.85 -12.76 9.03
CA PHE A 89 -2.43 -11.58 8.29
C PHE A 89 -3.56 -11.01 7.40
N ARG A 90 -4.38 -11.86 6.78
CA ARG A 90 -5.60 -11.42 6.06
C ARG A 90 -6.62 -10.76 6.98
N CYS A 91 -6.75 -11.24 8.22
CA CYS A 91 -7.61 -10.58 9.22
C CYS A 91 -7.13 -9.14 9.48
N TYR A 92 -5.82 -8.92 9.56
CA TYR A 92 -5.25 -7.58 9.67
C TYR A 92 -5.52 -6.71 8.43
N PHE A 93 -5.43 -7.27 7.22
CA PHE A 93 -5.77 -6.54 6.00
C PHE A 93 -7.22 -6.03 6.00
N TYR A 94 -8.18 -6.86 6.42
CA TYR A 94 -9.59 -6.42 6.56
C TYR A 94 -9.74 -5.35 7.64
N TYR A 95 -9.05 -5.49 8.78
CA TYR A 95 -9.01 -4.46 9.81
C TYR A 95 -8.46 -3.12 9.27
N MET A 96 -7.39 -3.16 8.46
CA MET A 96 -6.83 -1.98 7.83
C MET A 96 -7.83 -1.32 6.87
N ALA A 97 -8.55 -2.10 6.07
CA ALA A 97 -9.61 -1.57 5.19
C ALA A 97 -10.72 -0.87 5.99
N VAL A 98 -11.19 -1.47 7.09
CA VAL A 98 -12.15 -0.85 8.00
C VAL A 98 -11.57 0.41 8.64
N SER A 99 -10.29 0.40 9.00
CA SER A 99 -9.59 1.56 9.56
C SER A 99 -9.62 2.77 8.62
N VAL A 100 -9.37 2.54 7.33
CA VAL A 100 -9.42 3.60 6.29
C VAL A 100 -10.82 4.21 6.23
N VAL A 101 -11.87 3.39 6.23
CA VAL A 101 -13.26 3.87 6.17
C VAL A 101 -13.63 4.65 7.43
N VAL A 102 -13.27 4.14 8.60
CA VAL A 102 -13.53 4.80 9.90
C VAL A 102 -12.79 6.13 9.98
N ASN A 103 -11.51 6.18 9.61
CA ASN A 103 -10.72 7.40 9.58
C ASN A 103 -11.27 8.42 8.58
N ALA A 104 -11.69 7.99 7.39
CA ALA A 104 -12.32 8.86 6.40
C ALA A 104 -13.65 9.46 6.93
N ALA A 105 -14.47 8.63 7.58
CA ALA A 105 -15.73 9.07 8.17
C ALA A 105 -15.52 10.08 9.31
N TYR A 106 -14.60 9.79 10.24
CA TYR A 106 -14.27 10.72 11.33
C TYR A 106 -13.66 12.02 10.83
N THR A 107 -12.77 11.97 9.84
CA THR A 107 -12.15 13.19 9.28
C THR A 107 -13.19 14.03 8.54
N THR A 108 -14.15 13.38 7.87
CA THR A 108 -15.27 14.07 7.21
C THR A 108 -16.23 14.68 8.22
N ASP A 109 -16.59 13.96 9.29
CA ASP A 109 -17.40 14.50 10.39
C ASP A 109 -16.72 15.69 11.07
N ALA A 110 -15.40 15.58 11.30
CA ALA A 110 -14.60 16.66 11.85
C ALA A 110 -14.58 17.87 10.90
N LEU A 111 -14.45 17.67 9.60
CA LEU A 111 -14.60 18.75 8.62
C LEU A 111 -15.96 19.43 8.75
N VAL A 112 -17.06 18.67 8.74
CA VAL A 112 -18.41 19.25 8.78
C VAL A 112 -18.64 20.07 10.06
N HIS A 113 -18.12 19.62 11.21
CA HIS A 113 -18.40 20.26 12.50
C HIS A 113 -17.37 21.31 12.95
N PHE A 114 -16.11 21.18 12.57
CA PHE A 114 -15.03 22.09 12.99
C PHE A 114 -14.81 23.25 12.03
N LEU A 115 -15.54 23.34 10.91
CA LEU A 115 -15.50 24.52 10.05
C LEU A 115 -16.04 25.74 10.83
N PRO A 116 -15.19 26.67 11.28
CA PRO A 116 -15.59 27.75 12.19
C PRO A 116 -16.43 28.84 11.49
N CYS A 117 -16.65 28.70 10.18
CA CYS A 117 -17.34 29.68 9.35
C CYS A 117 -18.77 29.26 8.97
N ALA A 118 -19.35 28.26 9.64
CA ALA A 118 -20.80 28.10 9.62
C ALA A 118 -21.43 29.38 10.19
N ALA A 119 -22.20 30.08 9.35
CA ALA A 119 -22.59 31.48 9.47
C ALA A 119 -23.28 31.90 10.80
N ASP A 120 -23.66 30.94 11.64
CA ASP A 120 -24.49 31.17 12.81
C ASP A 120 -23.73 31.39 14.13
N LYS A 121 -22.39 31.21 14.14
CA LYS A 121 -21.60 31.25 15.40
C LYS A 121 -20.67 32.45 15.55
N LEU A 122 -20.47 33.26 14.52
CA LEU A 122 -19.66 34.48 14.62
C LEU A 122 -20.56 35.64 15.04
N PRO A 123 -20.26 36.34 16.15
CA PRO A 123 -21.01 37.53 16.54
C PRO A 123 -20.88 38.58 15.42
N VAL A 124 -22.02 39.10 14.97
CA VAL A 124 -22.13 40.07 13.85
C VAL A 124 -21.20 41.27 14.04
N SER A 125 -20.89 41.63 15.30
CA SER A 125 -19.97 42.70 15.65
C SER A 125 -18.51 42.47 15.22
N ALA A 126 -18.03 41.23 15.16
CA ALA A 126 -16.67 40.92 14.70
C ALA A 126 -16.55 40.97 13.16
N LEU A 127 -17.65 40.73 12.45
CA LEU A 127 -17.69 40.70 10.99
C LEU A 127 -17.52 42.09 10.37
N HIS A 128 -17.98 43.14 11.05
CA HIS A 128 -17.85 44.52 10.57
C HIS A 128 -16.46 45.13 10.78
N ALA A 129 -15.65 44.59 11.70
CA ALA A 129 -14.35 45.16 12.04
C ALA A 129 -13.24 44.77 11.06
N ASN A 130 -13.36 43.63 10.36
CA ASN A 130 -12.37 43.18 9.37
C ASN A 130 -13.07 42.40 8.24
N PRO A 131 -13.37 43.03 7.07
CA PRO A 131 -14.01 42.36 5.94
C PRO A 131 -13.06 41.43 5.16
N ASN A 132 -12.20 40.68 5.87
CA ASN A 132 -11.26 39.76 5.26
C ASN A 132 -11.94 38.43 4.95
N ILE A 133 -12.65 38.41 3.82
CA ILE A 133 -13.26 37.22 3.19
C ILE A 133 -12.30 36.01 3.05
N PHE A 134 -10.99 36.22 3.10
CA PHE A 134 -9.97 35.17 3.00
C PHE A 134 -9.75 34.35 4.29
N GLN A 135 -10.15 34.85 5.46
CA GLN A 135 -9.87 34.17 6.74
C GLN A 135 -10.63 32.86 6.91
N CYS A 136 -11.79 32.72 6.26
CA CYS A 136 -12.60 31.50 6.30
C CYS A 136 -12.20 30.45 5.25
N GLY A 137 -11.71 30.89 4.08
CA GLY A 137 -11.35 29.99 2.98
C GLY A 137 -10.06 29.22 3.24
N HIS A 138 -9.06 29.87 3.82
CA HIS A 138 -7.76 29.25 4.06
C HIS A 138 -7.79 28.00 4.97
N PRO A 139 -8.38 28.03 6.18
CA PRO A 139 -8.42 26.84 7.05
C PRO A 139 -9.18 25.69 6.39
N ARG A 140 -10.29 25.99 5.69
CA ARG A 140 -11.06 24.99 4.95
C ARG A 140 -10.23 24.30 3.87
N GLY A 141 -9.47 25.08 3.09
CA GLY A 141 -8.55 24.53 2.08
C GLY A 141 -7.49 23.63 2.70
N LEU A 142 -6.88 24.06 3.81
CA LEU A 142 -5.87 23.26 4.51
C LEU A 142 -6.44 21.95 5.06
N THR A 143 -7.62 21.98 5.66
CA THR A 143 -8.25 20.76 6.18
C THR A 143 -8.67 19.81 5.05
N LEU A 144 -9.12 20.32 3.91
CA LEU A 144 -9.43 19.46 2.74
C LEU A 144 -8.17 18.79 2.17
N VAL A 145 -7.09 19.55 2.00
CA VAL A 145 -5.80 19.01 1.51
C VAL A 145 -5.25 17.97 2.48
N SER A 146 -5.31 18.22 3.79
CA SER A 146 -4.89 17.24 4.79
C SER A 146 -5.76 15.98 4.80
N LEU A 147 -7.09 16.08 4.59
CA LEU A 147 -7.95 14.89 4.43
C LEU A 147 -7.51 14.06 3.22
N ILE A 148 -7.33 14.70 2.06
CA ILE A 148 -6.91 14.00 0.83
C ILE A 148 -5.55 13.32 1.05
N PHE A 149 -4.63 14.01 1.73
CA PHE A 149 -3.32 13.47 2.05
C PHE A 149 -3.41 12.27 3.00
N VAL A 150 -4.15 12.38 4.10
CA VAL A 150 -4.28 11.29 5.09
C VAL A 150 -4.95 10.06 4.48
N VAL A 151 -6.08 10.23 3.79
CA VAL A 151 -6.80 9.12 3.15
C VAL A 151 -5.98 8.51 2.01
N GLY A 152 -5.37 9.35 1.16
CA GLY A 152 -4.51 8.89 0.06
C GLY A 152 -3.27 8.15 0.57
N PHE A 153 -2.66 8.65 1.64
CA PHE A 153 -1.53 8.00 2.29
C PHE A 153 -1.92 6.62 2.86
N GLN A 154 -3.05 6.51 3.56
CA GLN A 154 -3.52 5.23 4.10
C GLN A 154 -3.86 4.22 2.98
N LEU A 155 -4.49 4.66 1.89
CA LEU A 155 -4.74 3.83 0.71
C LEU A 155 -3.43 3.38 0.04
N SER A 156 -2.41 4.23 0.00
CA SER A 156 -1.10 3.86 -0.56
C SER A 156 -0.41 2.76 0.24
N MET A 157 -0.60 2.73 1.57
CA MET A 157 -0.07 1.68 2.44
C MET A 157 -0.82 0.35 2.32
N MET A 158 -2.07 0.38 1.87
CA MET A 158 -2.90 -0.83 1.72
C MET A 158 -2.36 -1.76 0.62
N TYR A 159 -1.79 -1.19 -0.45
CA TYR A 159 -1.26 -1.98 -1.57
C TYR A 159 -0.08 -2.89 -1.18
N PRO A 160 1.00 -2.42 -0.52
CA PRO A 160 2.07 -3.28 -0.03
C PRO A 160 1.60 -4.39 0.94
N VAL A 161 0.58 -4.11 1.76
CA VAL A 161 0.02 -5.10 2.68
C VAL A 161 -0.75 -6.16 1.90
N TYR A 162 -1.53 -5.77 0.89
CA TYR A 162 -2.23 -6.70 0.01
C TYR A 162 -1.26 -7.61 -0.75
N THR A 163 -0.24 -7.04 -1.39
CA THR A 163 0.74 -7.83 -2.15
C THR A 163 1.50 -8.81 -1.25
N PHE A 164 1.83 -8.41 -0.01
CA PHE A 164 2.45 -9.31 0.95
C PHE A 164 1.51 -10.44 1.41
N ALA A 165 0.20 -10.18 1.52
CA ALA A 165 -0.77 -11.23 1.82
C ALA A 165 -0.86 -12.28 0.68
N GLU A 166 -0.79 -11.84 -0.57
CA GLU A 166 -0.75 -12.75 -1.73
C GLU A 166 0.59 -13.52 -1.80
N ASP A 167 1.71 -12.90 -1.44
CA ASP A 167 2.99 -13.62 -1.30
C ASP A 167 2.91 -14.71 -0.22
N LEU A 168 2.27 -14.43 0.93
CA LEU A 168 2.06 -15.44 1.99
C LEU A 168 1.15 -16.58 1.52
N LYS A 169 0.15 -16.28 0.70
CA LYS A 169 -0.72 -17.29 0.09
C LYS A 169 0.07 -18.21 -0.82
N TRP A 170 0.87 -17.62 -1.70
CA TRP A 170 1.72 -18.38 -2.62
C TRP A 170 2.65 -19.31 -1.83
N ASP A 171 3.25 -18.82 -0.74
CA ASP A 171 4.10 -19.60 0.17
C ASP A 171 3.38 -20.70 0.96
N ALA A 172 2.09 -20.53 1.25
CA ALA A 172 1.27 -21.56 1.90
C ALA A 172 0.88 -22.70 0.94
N GLU A 173 0.75 -22.42 -0.35
CA GLU A 173 0.56 -23.42 -1.41
C GLU A 173 1.87 -24.20 -1.57
N GLY A 174 1.93 -25.39 -0.96
CA GLY A 174 3.14 -26.22 -0.92
C GLY A 174 3.68 -26.54 -2.32
N PRO A 175 4.97 -26.95 -2.43
CA PRO A 175 5.61 -27.21 -3.73
C PRO A 175 4.86 -28.25 -4.56
N GLU A 176 4.24 -29.25 -3.93
CA GLU A 176 3.43 -30.27 -4.60
C GLU A 176 2.17 -29.67 -5.24
N GLN A 177 1.48 -28.76 -4.55
CA GLN A 177 0.32 -28.06 -5.11
C GLN A 177 0.73 -27.15 -6.27
N ARG A 178 1.87 -26.47 -6.15
CA ARG A 178 2.42 -25.66 -7.25
C ARG A 178 2.77 -26.51 -8.46
N GLU A 179 3.28 -27.73 -8.25
CA GLU A 179 3.58 -28.66 -9.33
C GLU A 179 2.30 -29.20 -9.97
N MET A 180 1.27 -29.51 -9.18
CA MET A 180 -0.03 -29.95 -9.68
C MET A 180 -0.78 -28.83 -10.43
N GLU A 181 -0.76 -27.58 -9.93
CA GLU A 181 -1.30 -26.42 -10.64
C GLU A 181 -0.48 -26.11 -11.89
N GLY A 182 0.84 -26.24 -11.86
CA GLY A 182 1.69 -26.08 -13.06
C GLY A 182 1.37 -27.12 -14.14
N LYS A 183 1.12 -28.37 -13.73
CA LYS A 183 0.71 -29.47 -14.63
C LYS A 183 -0.73 -29.34 -15.13
N SER A 184 -1.63 -28.76 -14.34
CA SER A 184 -3.05 -28.59 -14.74
C SER A 184 -3.34 -27.26 -15.44
N ARG A 185 -2.51 -26.22 -15.23
CA ARG A 185 -2.63 -24.91 -15.88
C ARG A 185 -1.81 -24.76 -17.17
N LEU A 186 -1.07 -25.77 -17.61
CA LEU A 186 -0.55 -25.79 -18.98
C LEU A 186 -0.77 -27.17 -19.63
N PRO A 187 -1.40 -27.27 -20.82
CA PRO A 187 -1.33 -26.24 -21.85
C PRO A 187 -2.50 -26.13 -22.84
N THR A 188 -3.74 -26.53 -22.58
CA THR A 188 -4.70 -26.61 -23.72
C THR A 188 -4.96 -25.28 -24.40
N ARG A 189 -4.99 -24.15 -23.66
CA ARG A 189 -5.21 -22.83 -24.28
C ARG A 189 -3.90 -22.12 -24.67
N ARG A 190 -2.84 -22.21 -23.87
CA ARG A 190 -1.54 -21.59 -24.20
C ARG A 190 -0.73 -22.39 -25.21
N LEU A 191 -0.75 -23.73 -25.20
CA LEU A 191 -0.24 -24.52 -26.33
C LEU A 191 -1.17 -24.44 -27.53
N ALA A 192 -2.49 -24.35 -27.41
CA ALA A 192 -3.32 -24.09 -28.60
C ALA A 192 -3.02 -22.73 -29.21
N VAL A 193 -2.87 -21.69 -28.40
CA VAL A 193 -2.49 -20.36 -28.88
C VAL A 193 -1.07 -20.40 -29.43
N ALA A 194 -0.08 -21.00 -28.75
CA ALA A 194 1.28 -21.12 -29.27
C ALA A 194 1.38 -21.99 -30.54
N ALA A 195 0.60 -23.06 -30.64
CA ALA A 195 0.51 -23.90 -31.85
C ALA A 195 -0.22 -23.18 -32.99
N GLN A 196 -1.25 -22.40 -32.67
CA GLN A 196 -1.93 -21.53 -33.64
C GLN A 196 -1.00 -20.42 -34.13
N TRP A 197 -0.21 -19.82 -33.24
CA TRP A 197 0.84 -18.85 -33.60
C TRP A 197 1.98 -19.51 -34.39
N ALA A 198 2.34 -20.76 -34.10
CA ALA A 198 3.33 -21.50 -34.90
C ALA A 198 2.80 -21.80 -36.30
N LEU A 199 1.53 -22.24 -36.43
CA LEU A 199 0.86 -22.41 -37.72
C LEU A 199 0.75 -21.12 -38.53
N LEU A 200 0.47 -19.99 -37.86
CA LEU A 200 0.43 -18.67 -38.50
C LEU A 200 1.83 -18.19 -38.92
N ARG A 201 2.87 -18.54 -38.16
CA ARG A 201 4.28 -18.22 -38.46
C ARG A 201 4.76 -18.97 -39.71
N ASP A 202 4.40 -20.24 -39.85
CA ASP A 202 4.79 -21.06 -41.01
C ASP A 202 3.85 -20.89 -42.22
N GLY A 203 2.72 -20.20 -42.04
CA GLY A 203 1.70 -19.97 -43.07
C GLY A 203 1.92 -18.73 -43.96
N PRO A 204 0.88 -18.25 -44.66
CA PRO A 204 1.00 -17.16 -45.65
C PRO A 204 1.45 -15.81 -45.07
N LEU A 205 1.50 -15.66 -43.74
CA LEU A 205 2.04 -14.49 -43.04
C LEU A 205 3.57 -14.54 -42.80
N ASN A 206 4.28 -15.57 -43.26
CA ASN A 206 5.73 -15.68 -43.09
C ASN A 206 6.49 -14.47 -43.69
N HIS A 207 5.92 -13.82 -44.70
CA HIS A 207 6.46 -12.60 -45.31
C HIS A 207 6.28 -11.33 -44.45
N ILE A 208 5.39 -11.34 -43.45
CA ILE A 208 5.13 -10.19 -42.56
C ILE A 208 5.95 -10.32 -41.26
N HIS A 209 6.22 -11.54 -40.80
CA HIS A 209 6.96 -11.79 -39.55
C HIS A 209 8.49 -11.71 -39.66
N GLY A 210 9.05 -11.66 -40.87
CA GLY A 210 10.48 -11.38 -41.08
C GLY A 210 10.95 -9.98 -40.65
N ARG A 211 10.04 -9.11 -40.19
CA ARG A 211 10.34 -7.72 -39.80
C ARG A 211 9.88 -7.29 -38.41
N MET A 212 9.35 -8.19 -37.58
CA MET A 212 9.07 -7.87 -36.16
C MET A 212 9.97 -8.70 -35.23
N PRO A 213 11.26 -8.36 -35.13
CA PRO A 213 12.06 -8.81 -34.00
C PRO A 213 11.52 -8.13 -32.72
N GLY A 214 11.06 -8.95 -31.77
CA GLY A 214 11.10 -8.64 -30.33
C GLY A 214 10.20 -7.51 -29.80
N GLU A 215 8.89 -7.72 -29.71
CA GLU A 215 7.98 -6.77 -29.03
C GLU A 215 8.06 -6.73 -27.49
N TYR A 216 8.97 -7.49 -26.86
CA TYR A 216 9.44 -7.21 -25.48
C TYR A 216 10.86 -6.63 -25.42
N GLY A 217 11.52 -6.44 -26.57
CA GLY A 217 12.74 -5.66 -26.71
C GLY A 217 12.48 -4.16 -26.91
N SER A 218 11.24 -3.75 -27.19
CA SER A 218 10.95 -2.41 -27.71
C SER A 218 11.29 -1.28 -26.74
N MET A 219 11.18 -1.42 -25.41
CA MET A 219 11.59 -0.31 -24.53
C MET A 219 13.11 -0.13 -24.46
N TYR A 220 13.88 -1.22 -24.49
CA TYR A 220 15.34 -1.15 -24.48
C TYR A 220 15.89 -0.77 -25.87
N GLU A 221 15.32 -1.30 -26.94
CA GLU A 221 15.69 -0.96 -28.32
C GLU A 221 15.21 0.43 -28.75
N THR A 222 14.07 0.94 -28.27
CA THR A 222 13.67 2.33 -28.54
C THR A 222 14.62 3.30 -27.83
N ALA A 223 15.06 3.00 -26.60
CA ALA A 223 16.10 3.77 -25.93
C ALA A 223 17.46 3.71 -26.66
N THR A 224 17.76 2.58 -27.31
CA THR A 224 18.99 2.41 -28.10
C THR A 224 18.90 3.07 -29.49
N ALA A 225 17.72 3.05 -30.12
CA ALA A 225 17.41 3.63 -31.43
C ALA A 225 17.18 5.14 -31.39
N MET A 226 16.74 5.70 -30.26
CA MET A 226 16.69 7.15 -30.00
C MET A 226 18.07 7.79 -29.79
N GLY A 227 19.16 7.07 -30.11
CA GLY A 227 20.50 7.65 -30.21
C GLY A 227 21.21 7.92 -28.88
N ALA A 228 20.61 7.57 -27.74
CA ALA A 228 21.23 7.76 -26.43
C ALA A 228 22.51 6.92 -26.23
N ALA A 229 22.73 5.89 -27.06
CA ALA A 229 23.90 5.02 -26.99
C ALA A 229 24.95 5.26 -28.09
N GLN A 230 24.73 6.15 -29.07
CA GLN A 230 25.63 6.26 -30.23
C GLN A 230 26.80 7.25 -30.07
N SER A 231 26.91 8.01 -28.96
CA SER A 231 27.97 9.03 -28.86
C SER A 231 29.26 8.60 -28.14
N ILE A 232 29.41 7.36 -27.65
CA ILE A 232 30.61 7.01 -26.86
C ILE A 232 31.13 5.61 -27.18
N THR A 233 31.50 5.32 -28.43
CA THR A 233 32.55 4.30 -28.71
C THR A 233 33.02 4.35 -30.17
N SER A 234 33.83 5.36 -30.50
CA SER A 234 34.86 5.22 -31.53
C SER A 234 36.20 5.20 -30.81
N GLY A 235 36.64 4.00 -30.43
CA GLY A 235 37.85 3.81 -29.62
C GLY A 235 38.05 2.34 -29.34
N LYS A 236 38.94 1.72 -30.10
CA LYS A 236 39.30 0.30 -30.08
C LYS A 236 39.49 -0.23 -28.67
N GLY A 237 38.84 -1.36 -28.38
CA GLY A 237 39.09 -2.20 -27.22
C GLY A 237 38.27 -1.81 -26.00
N LYS A 238 37.06 -2.35 -25.88
CA LYS A 238 36.30 -2.25 -24.63
C LYS A 238 35.68 -3.60 -24.28
N GLN A 239 36.16 -4.14 -23.16
CA GLN A 239 35.53 -5.21 -22.41
C GLN A 239 34.04 -4.90 -22.25
N ILE A 240 33.22 -5.92 -22.44
CA ILE A 240 31.77 -5.87 -22.22
C ILE A 240 31.58 -5.53 -20.73
N PRO A 241 31.01 -4.36 -20.37
CA PRO A 241 30.78 -4.04 -18.97
C PRO A 241 29.75 -5.03 -18.42
N TYR A 242 30.15 -5.70 -17.34
CA TYR A 242 29.32 -6.62 -16.57
C TYR A 242 28.09 -5.85 -16.08
N LEU A 243 26.93 -6.07 -16.69
CA LEU A 243 25.68 -5.49 -16.23
C LEU A 243 25.29 -6.20 -14.92
N PRO A 244 25.18 -5.49 -13.79
CA PRO A 244 24.67 -6.09 -12.57
C PRO A 244 23.23 -6.52 -12.82
N ALA A 245 22.89 -7.73 -12.34
CA ALA A 245 21.57 -8.31 -12.44
C ALA A 245 20.53 -7.49 -11.66
N THR A 246 20.08 -6.37 -12.22
CA THR A 246 18.96 -5.60 -11.67
C THR A 246 17.67 -6.23 -12.17
N ARG A 247 17.09 -7.05 -11.28
CA ARG A 247 15.76 -7.65 -11.39
C ARG A 247 14.71 -6.54 -11.47
N LEU A 248 13.96 -6.54 -12.57
CA LEU A 248 12.69 -5.83 -12.71
C LEU A 248 11.76 -6.24 -11.55
N VAL A 249 11.28 -5.23 -10.80
CA VAL A 249 10.22 -5.32 -9.79
C VAL A 249 8.88 -5.12 -10.49
#